data_AF-A0A6S7K8T4-F1
#
_entry.id   AF-A0A6S7K8T4-F1
#
_cell.length_a   1.000
_cell.length_b   1.000
_cell.length_c   1.000
_cell.angle_alpha   90.00
_cell.angle_beta   90.00
_cell.angle_gamma   90.00
#
_symmetry.space_group_name_H-M   'P 1'
#
loop_
_entity.id
_entity.type
_entity.pdbx_description
1 polymer ?
#
loop_
_entity_poly.entity_id
_entity_poly.type
_entity_poly.pdbx_seq_one_letter_code
_entity_poly.pdbx_strand_id
1 'polypeptide(L)'
;IRINQELALAGEFLHLLIIILGERYNAVVGQVDSESELRREVIHRLCLGDMSRSELMRGLPLTESEYQRRGKIDEVIASVATFK
;
A
#
# COMPACT_ATOMS: atom_id res chain seq x y z
N ILE A 1 3.37 3.58 -32.85
CA ILE A 1 3.18 4.92 -32.25
C ILE A 1 1.81 5.04 -31.57
N ARG A 2 0.68 4.82 -32.28
CA ARG A 2 -0.67 4.88 -31.66
C ARG A 2 -0.87 3.93 -30.47
N ILE A 3 -0.43 2.68 -30.58
CA ILE A 3 -0.51 1.68 -29.50
C ILE A 3 0.21 2.16 -28.22
N ASN A 4 1.34 2.87 -28.35
CA ASN A 4 2.10 3.34 -27.20
C ASN A 4 1.38 4.48 -26.47
N GLN A 5 0.64 5.33 -27.20
CA GLN A 5 -0.15 6.41 -26.60
C GLN A 5 -1.36 5.87 -25.85
N GLU A 6 -2.04 4.87 -26.42
CA GLU A 6 -3.17 4.20 -25.77
C GLU A 6 -2.73 3.47 -24.48
N LEU A 7 -1.59 2.77 -24.53
CA LEU A 7 -1.04 2.10 -23.34
C LEU A 7 -0.60 3.10 -22.25
N ALA A 8 -0.02 4.24 -22.65
CA ALA A 8 0.34 5.30 -21.71
C ALA A 8 -0.90 5.88 -21.00
N LEU A 9 -1.96 6.20 -21.77
CA LEU A 9 -3.21 6.72 -21.22
C LEU A 9 -3.88 5.68 -20.30
N ALA A 10 -3.86 4.40 -20.67
CA ALA A 10 -4.36 3.33 -19.83
C ALA A 10 -3.58 3.21 -18.51
N GLY A 11 -2.25 3.36 -18.56
CA GLY A 11 -1.40 3.38 -17.37
C GLY A 11 -1.68 4.56 -16.44
N GLU A 12 -1.82 5.77 -17.00
CA GLU A 12 -2.17 6.97 -16.23
C GLU A 12 -3.57 6.86 -15.60
N PHE A 13 -4.54 6.32 -16.34
CA PHE A 13 -5.89 6.10 -15.82
C PHE A 13 -5.89 5.07 -14.69
N LEU A 14 -5.17 3.95 -14.85
CA LEU A 14 -5.02 2.95 -13.79
C LEU A 14 -4.35 3.57 -12.55
N HIS A 15 -3.31 4.38 -12.74
CA HIS A 15 -2.65 5.08 -11.64
C HIS A 15 -3.62 5.99 -10.88
N LEU A 16 -4.45 6.75 -11.60
CA LEU A 16 -5.48 7.59 -11.01
C LEU A 16 -6.51 6.77 -10.22
N LEU A 17 -6.95 5.62 -10.76
CA LEU A 17 -7.85 4.72 -10.05
C LEU A 17 -7.23 4.18 -8.76
N ILE A 18 -5.95 3.81 -8.77
CA ILE A 18 -5.22 3.35 -7.58
C ILE A 18 -5.18 4.43 -6.50
N ILE A 19 -4.93 5.70 -6.89
CA ILE A 19 -4.94 6.83 -5.97
C ILE A 19 -6.34 7.03 -5.37
N ILE A 20 -7.37 7.17 -6.20
CA ILE A 20 -8.74 7.43 -5.74
C ILE A 20 -9.24 6.31 -4.82
N LEU A 21 -8.98 5.05 -5.17
CA LEU A 21 -9.36 3.91 -4.35
C LEU A 21 -8.52 3.84 -3.06
N GLY A 22 -7.27 4.31 -3.10
CA GLY A 22 -6.40 4.41 -1.94
C GLY A 22 -6.90 5.40 -0.90
N GLU A 23 -7.31 6.59 -1.33
CA GLU A 23 -7.84 7.64 -0.46
C GLU A 23 -9.08 7.17 0.34
N ARG A 24 -9.86 6.22 -0.20
CA ARG A 24 -10.99 5.60 0.55
C ARG A 24 -10.57 4.82 1.79
N TYR A 25 -9.30 4.46 1.92
CA TYR A 25 -8.70 3.80 3.08
C TYR A 25 -7.76 4.73 3.85
N ASN A 26 -7.80 6.04 3.60
CA ASN A 26 -7.11 7.01 4.43
C ASN A 26 -7.98 7.41 5.65
N ALA A 27 -7.37 7.61 6.81
CA ALA A 27 -8.10 7.96 8.03
C ALA A 27 -8.90 9.27 7.95
N VAL A 28 -8.46 10.24 7.13
CA VAL A 28 -9.11 11.55 7.00
C VAL A 28 -10.27 11.50 6.00
N VAL A 29 -10.05 10.90 4.83
CA VAL A 29 -11.02 10.88 3.73
C VAL A 29 -11.99 9.70 3.88
N GLY A 30 -11.45 8.51 4.08
CA GLY A 30 -12.21 7.26 4.22
C GLY A 30 -12.78 7.02 5.61
N GLN A 31 -12.33 7.78 6.61
CA GLN A 31 -12.72 7.61 8.03
C GLN A 31 -12.51 6.17 8.54
N VAL A 32 -11.50 5.47 8.00
CA VAL A 32 -11.12 4.14 8.46
C VAL A 32 -10.12 4.22 9.62
N ASP A 33 -10.00 3.14 10.38
CA ASP A 33 -8.96 3.05 11.41
C ASP A 33 -7.55 2.92 10.79
N SER A 34 -6.53 3.29 11.58
CA SER A 34 -5.13 3.23 11.15
C SER A 34 -4.67 1.82 10.80
N GLU A 35 -5.30 0.80 11.37
CA GLU A 35 -4.98 -0.59 11.08
C GLU A 35 -5.43 -0.98 9.67
N SER A 36 -6.62 -0.54 9.25
CA SER A 36 -7.20 -0.79 7.94
C SER A 36 -6.48 0.02 6.85
N GLU A 37 -6.07 1.25 7.16
CA GLU A 37 -5.18 2.04 6.31
C GLU A 37 -3.85 1.31 6.05
N LEU A 38 -3.20 0.85 7.13
CA LEU A 38 -1.95 0.09 7.04
C LEU A 38 -2.12 -1.24 6.30
N ARG A 39 -3.20 -1.97 6.58
CA ARG A 39 -3.51 -3.25 5.93
C ARG A 39 -3.68 -3.07 4.42
N ARG A 40 -4.37 -2.02 4.00
CA ARG A 40 -4.54 -1.67 2.58
C ARG A 40 -3.19 -1.40 1.91
N GLU A 41 -2.29 -0.67 2.58
CA GLU A 41 -0.98 -0.35 2.01
C GLU A 41 -0.08 -1.59 1.91
N VAL A 42 -0.07 -2.45 2.93
CA VAL A 42 0.66 -3.73 2.89
C VAL A 42 0.17 -4.60 1.74
N ILE A 43 -1.14 -4.77 1.60
CA ILE A 43 -1.73 -5.55 0.49
C ILE A 43 -1.36 -4.94 -0.86
N HIS A 44 -1.52 -3.61 -1.01
CA HIS A 44 -1.23 -2.92 -2.25
C HIS A 44 0.21 -3.18 -2.70
N ARG A 45 1.17 -3.06 -1.78
CA ARG A 45 2.58 -3.34 -2.06
C ARG A 45 2.81 -4.78 -2.47
N LEU A 46 2.29 -5.76 -1.74
CA LEU A 46 2.46 -7.18 -2.09
C LEU A 46 1.85 -7.54 -3.45
N CYS A 47 0.78 -6.86 -3.87
CA CYS A 47 0.23 -7.01 -5.21
C CYS A 47 1.15 -6.48 -6.32
N LEU A 48 2.11 -5.60 -6.02
CA LEU A 48 3.10 -5.11 -6.99
C LEU A 48 4.24 -6.11 -7.21
N GLY A 49 4.45 -7.06 -6.29
CA GLY A 49 5.45 -8.12 -6.41
C GLY A 49 5.89 -8.69 -5.06
N ASP A 50 6.62 -9.79 -5.12
CA ASP A 50 7.22 -10.43 -3.94
C ASP A 50 8.27 -9.51 -3.29
N MET A 51 8.28 -9.47 -1.96
CA MET A 51 9.17 -8.58 -1.19
C MET A 51 9.63 -9.26 0.10
N SER A 52 10.87 -9.00 0.50
CA SER A 52 11.30 -9.32 1.86
C SER A 52 10.59 -8.43 2.87
N ARG A 53 10.51 -8.88 4.14
CA ARG A 53 9.91 -8.09 5.23
C ARG A 53 10.56 -6.70 5.36
N SER A 54 11.87 -6.62 5.17
CA SER A 54 12.62 -5.36 5.23
C SER A 54 12.29 -4.41 4.08
N GLU A 55 12.11 -4.94 2.86
CA GLU A 55 11.70 -4.14 1.71
C GLU A 55 10.27 -3.65 1.82
N LEU A 56 9.36 -4.49 2.32
CA LEU A 56 7.98 -4.13 2.61
C LEU A 56 7.96 -2.96 3.60
N MET A 57 8.61 -3.11 4.76
CA MET A 57 8.65 -2.07 5.79
C MET A 57 9.14 -0.73 5.28
N ARG A 58 10.25 -0.72 4.51
CA ARG A 58 10.88 0.51 4.02
C ARG A 58 9.98 1.38 3.15
N GLY A 59 9.04 0.78 2.42
CA GLY A 59 8.14 1.51 1.53
C GLY A 59 6.75 1.76 2.11
N LEU A 60 6.49 1.38 3.37
CA LEU A 60 5.28 1.81 4.05
C LEU A 60 5.41 3.29 4.45
N PRO A 61 4.33 4.09 4.40
CA PRO A 61 4.31 5.50 4.77
C PRO A 61 4.29 5.68 6.30
N LEU A 62 5.23 5.02 6.98
CA LEU A 62 5.36 5.07 8.44
C LEU A 62 6.22 6.26 8.84
N THR A 63 5.75 7.03 9.81
CA THR A 63 6.58 8.03 10.49
C THR A 63 7.62 7.37 11.39
N GLU A 64 8.70 8.09 11.72
CA GLU A 64 9.74 7.60 12.64
C GLU A 64 9.15 7.10 13.98
N SER A 65 8.11 7.77 14.48
CA SER A 65 7.41 7.39 15.70
C SER A 65 6.54 6.13 15.56
N GLU A 66 6.04 5.83 14.36
CA GLU A 66 5.30 4.61 14.06
C GLU A 66 6.23 3.42 13.86
N TYR A 67 7.41 3.65 13.26
CA TYR A 67 8.50 2.67 13.24
C TYR A 67 8.89 2.19 14.64
N GLN A 68 8.91 3.10 15.61
CA GLN A 68 9.20 2.79 17.02
C GLN A 68 8.08 1.98 17.69
N ARG A 69 6.83 2.06 17.21
CA ARG A 69 5.67 1.29 17.71
C ARG A 69 5.41 0.01 16.91
N ARG A 70 6.50 -0.68 16.54
CA ARG A 70 6.57 -1.83 15.61
C ARG A 70 5.55 -2.96 15.85
N GLY A 71 5.13 -3.19 17.11
CA GLY A 71 4.28 -4.33 17.49
C GLY A 71 2.98 -4.47 16.69
N LYS A 72 2.20 -3.39 16.57
CA LYS A 72 0.93 -3.43 15.82
C LYS A 72 1.12 -3.60 14.32
N ILE A 73 2.23 -3.10 13.77
CA ILE A 73 2.55 -3.22 12.35
C ILE A 73 2.87 -4.67 12.01
N ASP A 74 3.66 -5.33 12.86
CA ASP A 74 4.02 -6.72 12.69
C ASP A 74 2.82 -7.67 12.72
N GLU A 75 1.80 -7.37 13.56
CA GLU A 75 0.53 -8.10 13.60
C GLU A 75 -0.27 -7.94 12.30
N VAL A 76 -0.42 -6.71 11.79
CA VAL A 76 -1.10 -6.47 10.51
C VAL A 76 -0.39 -7.18 9.38
N ILE A 77 0.93 -7.09 9.30
CA ILE A 77 1.73 -7.78 8.29
C ILE A 77 1.52 -9.30 8.37
N ALA A 78 1.54 -9.89 9.56
CA ALA A 78 1.30 -11.32 9.74
C ALA A 78 -0.14 -11.72 9.36
N SER A 79 -1.12 -10.82 9.44
CA SER A 79 -2.51 -11.08 9.07
C SER A 79 -2.75 -11.19 7.56
N VAL A 80 -1.88 -10.59 6.73
CA VAL A 80 -2.07 -10.51 5.27
C VAL A 80 -0.93 -11.10 4.45
N ALA A 81 0.20 -11.46 5.08
CA ALA A 81 1.40 -11.92 4.38
C ALA A 81 2.04 -13.12 5.07
N THR A 82 2.54 -14.05 4.26
CA THR A 82 3.36 -15.17 4.72
C THR A 82 4.79 -14.98 4.24
N PHE A 83 5.72 -14.86 5.18
CA PHE A 83 7.15 -14.79 4.89
C PHE A 83 7.77 -16.17 5.11
N LYS A 84 8.57 -16.64 4.14
CA LYS A 84 9.38 -17.85 4.25
C LYS A 84 10.80 -17.50 4.66
#